data_AF-A0A7K1B932-F1
#
_entry.id   AF-A0A7K1B932-F1
#
_cell.length_a   1.000
_cell.length_b   1.000
_cell.length_c   1.000
_cell.angle_alpha   90.00
_cell.angle_beta   90.00
_cell.angle_gamma   90.00
#
_symmetry.space_group_name_H-M   'P 1'
#
loop_
_entity.id
_entity.type
_entity.pdbx_description
1 polymer ?
#
loop_
_entity_poly.entity_id
_entity_poly.type
_entity_poly.pdbx_seq_one_letter_code
_entity_poly.pdbx_strand_id
1 'polypeptide(L)'
;MGPWSTRSKLTRNAERLRSLRDELRVIDEQLAHLADEAADEELRALVTEGPVGSEPREARAHADAMARHRERVIAEIREREQRQDELLDRMNGA
;
A
#
# COMPACT_ATOMS: atom_id res chain seq x y z
N MET A 1 19.21 -19.01 -21.85
CA MET A 1 18.34 -19.05 -20.64
C MET A 1 17.10 -19.87 -20.99
N GLY A 2 16.90 -21.04 -20.38
CA GLY A 2 15.83 -21.97 -20.75
C GLY A 2 14.46 -21.66 -20.11
N PRO A 3 13.36 -22.20 -20.67
CA PRO A 3 11.97 -21.91 -20.25
C PRO A 3 11.68 -22.20 -18.77
N TRP A 4 12.38 -23.17 -18.18
CA TRP A 4 12.28 -23.51 -16.76
C TRP A 4 12.72 -22.36 -15.83
N SER A 5 13.77 -21.61 -16.21
CA SER A 5 14.23 -20.45 -15.45
C SER A 5 13.21 -19.32 -15.48
N THR A 6 12.56 -19.09 -16.62
CA THR A 6 11.53 -18.05 -16.76
C THR A 6 10.28 -18.38 -15.96
N ARG A 7 9.82 -19.64 -15.97
CA ARG A 7 8.68 -20.07 -15.14
C ARG A 7 8.95 -19.89 -13.65
N SER A 8 10.15 -20.24 -13.18
CA SER A 8 10.55 -20.05 -11.78
C SER A 8 10.56 -18.56 -11.38
N LYS A 9 10.99 -17.67 -12.28
CA LYS A 9 10.95 -16.21 -12.05
C LYS A 9 9.52 -15.69 -11.95
N LEU A 10 8.62 -16.15 -12.82
CA LEU A 10 7.21 -15.78 -12.79
C LEU A 10 6.52 -16.22 -11.50
N THR A 11 6.78 -17.45 -11.02
CA THR A 11 6.25 -17.93 -9.73
C THR A 11 6.68 -17.05 -8.56
N ARG A 12 7.97 -16.72 -8.46
CA ARG A 12 8.48 -15.84 -7.39
C ARG A 12 7.92 -14.42 -7.49
N ASN A 13 7.77 -13.90 -8.70
CA ASN A 13 7.14 -12.59 -8.92
C ASN A 13 5.67 -12.61 -8.44
N ALA A 14 4.90 -13.67 -8.77
CA ALA A 14 3.52 -13.80 -8.31
C ALA A 14 3.40 -13.92 -6.77
N GLU A 15 4.31 -14.63 -6.11
CA GLU A 15 4.37 -14.67 -4.63
C GLU A 15 4.64 -13.29 -4.04
N ARG A 16 5.60 -12.55 -4.61
CA ARG A 16 5.91 -11.20 -4.16
C ARG A 16 4.76 -10.22 -4.41
N LEU A 17 4.07 -10.32 -5.56
CA LEU A 17 2.89 -9.52 -5.86
C LEU A 17 1.75 -9.78 -4.86
N ARG A 18 1.51 -11.05 -4.48
CA ARG A 18 0.54 -11.36 -3.42
C ARG A 18 0.90 -10.69 -2.11
N SER A 19 2.15 -10.85 -1.67
CA SER A 19 2.63 -10.22 -0.43
C SER A 19 2.49 -8.69 -0.46
N LEU A 20 2.82 -8.03 -1.56
CA LEU A 20 2.66 -6.58 -1.70
C LEU A 20 1.19 -6.13 -1.70
N ARG A 21 0.29 -6.92 -2.30
CA ARG A 21 -1.15 -6.64 -2.28
C ARG A 21 -1.75 -6.83 -0.89
N ASP A 22 -1.29 -7.84 -0.14
CA ASP A 22 -1.68 -8.03 1.25
C ASP A 22 -1.18 -6.88 2.14
N GLU A 23 0.06 -6.46 1.94
CA GLU A 23 0.65 -5.29 2.60
C GLU A 23 -0.15 -4.01 2.29
N LEU A 24 -0.49 -3.77 1.01
CA LEU A 24 -1.32 -2.63 0.60
C LEU A 24 -2.68 -2.66 1.28
N ARG A 25 -3.33 -3.83 1.37
CA ARG A 25 -4.63 -3.98 2.04
C ARG A 25 -4.55 -3.57 3.51
N VAL A 26 -3.49 -3.97 4.21
CA VAL A 26 -3.28 -3.59 5.61
C VAL A 26 -3.05 -2.08 5.75
N ILE A 27 -2.25 -1.48 4.87
CA ILE A 27 -2.01 -0.04 4.87
C ILE A 27 -3.32 0.73 4.61
N ASP A 28 -4.14 0.27 3.67
CA ASP A 28 -5.45 0.87 3.36
C ASP A 28 -6.39 0.79 4.57
N GLU A 29 -6.43 -0.35 5.27
CA GLU A 29 -7.23 -0.55 6.48
C GLU A 29 -6.80 0.39 7.62
N GLN A 30 -5.49 0.52 7.84
CA GLN A 30 -4.96 1.42 8.87
C GLN A 30 -5.20 2.90 8.55
N LEU A 31 -5.08 3.30 7.28
CA LEU A 31 -5.38 4.68 6.85
C LEU A 31 -6.86 5.01 7.01
N ALA A 32 -7.76 4.06 6.71
CA ALA A 32 -9.19 4.23 6.93
C ALA A 32 -9.50 4.43 8.43
N HIS A 33 -8.89 3.60 9.29
CA HIS A 33 -9.07 3.73 10.74
C HIS A 33 -8.64 5.09 11.29
N LEU A 34 -7.47 5.60 10.85
CA LEU A 34 -7.01 6.94 11.24
C LEU A 34 -7.95 8.06 10.78
N ALA A 35 -8.58 7.91 9.61
CA ALA A 35 -9.55 8.88 9.11
C ALA A 35 -10.85 8.87 9.95
N ASP A 36 -11.31 7.69 10.36
CA ASP A 36 -12.47 7.54 11.24
C ASP A 36 -12.20 8.13 12.63
N GLU A 37 -11.03 7.86 13.21
CA GLU A 37 -10.63 8.44 14.50
C GLU A 37 -10.56 9.98 14.46
N ALA A 38 -10.02 10.54 13.37
CA ALA A 38 -9.95 11.98 13.19
C ALA A 38 -11.35 12.62 13.10
N ALA A 39 -12.31 11.96 12.46
CA ALA A 39 -13.69 12.42 12.37
C ALA A 39 -14.41 12.36 13.73
N ASP A 40 -14.20 11.28 14.48
CA ASP A 40 -14.76 11.13 15.84
C ASP A 40 -14.22 12.21 16.81
N GLU A 41 -12.94 12.53 16.70
CA GLU A 41 -12.31 13.57 17.51
C GLU A 41 -12.83 14.97 17.15
N GLU A 42 -13.01 15.25 15.86
CA GLU A 42 -13.64 16.51 15.39
C GLU A 42 -15.07 16.66 15.94
N LEU A 43 -15.86 15.58 15.93
CA LEU A 43 -17.20 15.58 16.52
C LEU A 43 -17.17 15.85 18.03
N ARG A 44 -16.22 15.27 18.77
CA ARG A 44 -16.06 15.55 20.21
C ARG A 44 -15.68 16.99 20.48
N ALA A 45 -14.74 17.55 19.71
CA ALA A 45 -14.29 18.93 19.86
C ALA A 45 -15.43 19.95 19.69
N LEU A 46 -16.38 19.68 18.77
CA LEU A 46 -17.58 20.50 18.57
C LEU A 46 -18.54 20.45 19.77
N VAL A 47 -18.59 19.33 20.49
CA VAL A 47 -19.50 19.13 21.64
C VAL A 47 -18.94 19.73 22.93
N THR A 48 -17.61 19.75 23.11
CA THR A 48 -16.99 20.13 24.40
C THR A 48 -16.41 21.54 24.49
N GLU A 49 -16.57 22.40 23.46
CA GLU A 49 -16.07 23.80 23.42
C GLU A 49 -14.62 23.95 23.96
N GLY A 50 -13.72 23.02 23.65
CA GLY A 50 -12.34 23.04 24.15
C GLY A 50 -11.37 22.35 23.20
N PRO A 51 -10.12 22.84 23.08
CA PRO A 51 -9.15 22.27 22.15
C PRO A 51 -8.73 20.88 22.63
N VAL A 52 -9.09 19.85 21.87
CA VAL A 52 -8.69 18.49 22.20
C VAL A 52 -7.25 18.26 21.76
N GLY A 53 -6.34 18.37 22.74
CA GLY A 53 -5.03 17.70 22.79
C GLY A 53 -3.94 18.12 21.79
N SER A 54 -2.68 17.97 22.21
CA SER A 54 -1.45 18.21 21.44
C SER A 54 -0.99 17.03 20.56
N GLU A 55 -1.73 15.91 20.56
CA GLU A 55 -1.54 14.72 19.71
C GLU A 55 -1.78 14.86 18.18
N PRO A 56 -2.44 15.90 17.62
CA PRO A 56 -2.73 15.95 16.18
C PRO A 56 -1.49 15.93 15.27
N ARG A 57 -0.34 16.44 15.74
CA ARG A 57 0.85 16.53 14.89
C ARG A 57 1.52 15.18 14.66
N GLU A 58 1.61 14.35 15.68
CA GLU A 58 2.23 13.02 15.57
C GLU A 58 1.34 12.06 14.79
N ALA A 59 0.03 12.06 15.07
CA ALA A 59 -0.96 11.30 14.31
C ALA A 59 -0.96 11.69 12.81
N ARG A 60 -0.89 12.99 12.51
CA ARG A 60 -0.82 13.47 11.13
C ARG A 60 0.49 13.12 10.44
N ALA A 61 1.63 13.25 11.13
CA ALA A 61 2.91 12.82 10.59
C ALA A 61 2.94 11.30 10.30
N HIS A 62 2.29 10.51 11.15
CA HIS A 62 2.12 9.07 10.96
C HIS A 62 1.25 8.76 9.74
N ALA A 63 0.07 9.37 9.63
CA ALA A 63 -0.81 9.23 8.48
C ALA A 63 -0.12 9.62 7.16
N ASP A 64 0.62 10.73 7.16
CA ASP A 64 1.40 11.17 5.99
C ASP A 64 2.51 10.16 5.62
N ALA A 65 3.18 9.57 6.62
CA ALA A 65 4.19 8.54 6.38
C ALA A 65 3.58 7.26 5.80
N MET A 66 2.40 6.86 6.28
CA MET A 66 1.64 5.73 5.76
C MET A 66 1.14 5.97 4.34
N ALA A 67 0.63 7.15 4.03
CA ALA A 67 0.22 7.52 2.67
C ALA A 67 1.39 7.43 1.69
N ARG A 68 2.57 7.97 2.06
CA ARG A 68 3.79 7.81 1.24
C ARG A 68 4.23 6.36 1.10
N HIS A 69 4.04 5.54 2.14
CA HIS A 69 4.35 4.12 2.06
C HIS A 69 3.41 3.39 1.11
N ARG A 70 2.11 3.66 1.18
CA ARG A 70 1.07 3.17 0.28
C ARG A 70 1.43 3.45 -1.18
N GLU A 71 1.79 4.70 -1.49
CA GLU A 71 2.20 5.10 -2.84
C GLU A 71 3.41 4.30 -3.35
N ARG A 72 4.41 4.09 -2.48
CA ARG A 72 5.57 3.26 -2.82
C ARG A 72 5.19 1.80 -3.10
N VAL A 73 4.32 1.22 -2.30
CA VAL A 73 3.84 -0.17 -2.51
C VAL A 73 3.07 -0.28 -3.83
N ILE A 74 2.21 0.68 -4.13
CA ILE A 74 1.48 0.72 -5.41
C ILE A 74 2.44 0.84 -6.60
N ALA A 75 3.45 1.70 -6.51
CA ALA A 75 4.46 1.83 -7.55
C ALA A 75 5.24 0.52 -7.73
N GLU A 76 5.62 -0.14 -6.63
CA GLU A 76 6.34 -1.42 -6.66
C GLU A 76 5.50 -2.55 -7.30
N ILE A 77 4.19 -2.59 -7.03
CA ILE A 77 3.24 -3.52 -7.66
C ILE A 77 3.21 -3.28 -9.17
N ARG A 78 2.98 -2.04 -9.61
CA ARG A 78 2.89 -1.70 -11.04
C ARG A 78 4.16 -2.06 -11.80
N GLU A 79 5.33 -1.74 -11.24
CA GLU A 79 6.63 -2.06 -11.85
C GLU A 79 6.84 -3.58 -11.96
N ARG A 80 6.30 -4.36 -11.02
CA ARG A 80 6.39 -5.83 -11.04
C ARG A 80 5.44 -6.47 -12.02
N GLU A 81 4.22 -5.94 -12.15
CA GLU A 81 3.23 -6.35 -13.14
C GLU A 81 3.75 -6.10 -14.55
N GLN A 82 4.28 -4.90 -14.82
CA GLN A 82 4.87 -4.59 -16.13
C GLN A 82 6.04 -5.52 -16.48
N ARG A 83 6.94 -5.79 -15.53
CA ARG A 83 8.04 -6.76 -15.74
C ARG A 83 7.55 -8.20 -15.93
N GLN A 84 6.42 -8.56 -15.32
CA GLN A 84 5.79 -9.87 -15.53
C GLN A 84 5.23 -9.97 -16.95
N ASP A 85 4.53 -8.93 -17.43
CA ASP A 85 4.00 -8.88 -18.80
C ASP A 85 5.14 -9.00 -19.83
N GLU A 86 6.22 -8.23 -19.68
CA GLU A 86 7.41 -8.33 -20.54
C GLU A 86 8.07 -9.73 -20.54
N LEU A 87 7.99 -10.46 -19.43
CA LEU A 87 8.49 -11.83 -19.34
C LEU A 87 7.55 -12.82 -20.02
N LEU A 88 6.24 -12.61 -19.91
CA LEU A 88 5.22 -13.42 -20.56
C LEU A 88 5.24 -13.24 -22.08
N ASP A 89 5.36 -12.00 -22.56
CA ASP A 89 5.47 -11.70 -23.99
C ASP A 89 6.68 -12.41 -24.62
N ARG A 90 7.84 -12.33 -23.97
CA ARG A 90 9.05 -13.05 -24.39
C ARG A 90 8.91 -14.58 -24.36
N MET A 91 8.07 -15.13 -23.48
CA MET A 91 7.78 -16.57 -23.47
C MET A 91 6.84 -16.98 -24.60
N ASN A 92 5.87 -16.13 -24.92
CA ASN A 92 4.84 -16.40 -25.91
C ASN A 92 5.27 -16.04 -27.34
N GLY A 93 6.41 -15.37 -27.51
CA GLY A 93 6.96 -15.02 -28.82
C GLY A 93 6.21 -13.88 -29.51
N ALA A 94 5.58 -12.99 -28.73
CA ALA A 94 5.00 -11.74 -29.22
C ALA A 94 6.08 -10.69 -29.50
#